data_AF-A0A7R9G658-F1
#
_entry.id   AF-A0A7R9G658-F1
#
_cell.length_a   1.000
_cell.length_b   1.000
_cell.length_c   1.000
_cell.angle_alpha   90.00
_cell.angle_beta   90.00
_cell.angle_gamma   90.00
#
_symmetry.space_group_name_H-M   'P 1'
#
loop_
_entity.id
_entity.type
_entity.pdbx_description
1 polymer ?
#
loop_
_entity_poly.entity_id
_entity_poly.type
_entity_poly.pdbx_seq_one_letter_code
_entity_poly.pdbx_strand_id
1 'polypeptide(L)'
;PMELFSTRQSDEAQIRITIKLVADLTQGDSHYLQFFNIIMRKCLGHLKLQLVGRNFFDARAKVDIREFKLELWPGYITSIRQHEMKIMMCAEITHKVMRQDNVLDLLSECHRQSGNDPRNTFVKAIVGSVVLTDYNNRTYRIDDVDWDVTPASTFPLKEGATISYKDYYSQASP
;
A
#
# COMPACT_ATOMS: atom_id res chain seq x y z
N PRO A 1 -38.21 1.70 8.03
CA PRO A 1 -37.21 1.41 6.96
C PRO A 1 -37.26 2.52 5.93
N MET A 2 -36.12 3.17 5.67
CA MET A 2 -36.02 4.16 4.61
C MET A 2 -35.69 3.43 3.31
N GLU A 3 -36.46 3.68 2.26
CA GLU A 3 -36.18 3.15 0.93
C GLU A 3 -35.65 4.27 0.04
N LEU A 4 -34.51 4.01 -0.59
CA LEU A 4 -33.88 4.89 -1.57
C LEU A 4 -33.81 4.14 -2.91
N PHE A 5 -33.81 4.88 -4.00
CA PHE A 5 -33.68 4.34 -5.35
C PHE A 5 -32.47 4.97 -6.03
N SER A 6 -31.69 4.15 -6.72
CA SER A 6 -30.51 4.57 -7.48
C SER A 6 -30.48 3.84 -8.81
N THR A 7 -29.94 4.46 -9.84
CA THR A 7 -29.79 3.83 -11.16
C THR A 7 -28.34 3.38 -11.31
N ARG A 8 -28.12 2.09 -11.59
CA ARG A 8 -26.77 1.55 -11.81
C ARG A 8 -26.25 2.03 -13.16
N GLN A 9 -25.03 2.57 -13.18
CA GLN A 9 -24.44 3.15 -14.40
C GLN A 9 -24.08 2.12 -15.49
N SER A 10 -23.91 0.84 -15.16
CA SER A 10 -23.47 -0.18 -16.13
C SER A 10 -24.58 -0.73 -17.01
N ASP A 11 -25.82 -0.78 -16.52
CA ASP A 11 -26.96 -1.46 -17.16
C ASP A 11 -28.27 -0.66 -17.04
N GLU A 12 -28.22 0.57 -16.52
CA GLU A 12 -29.37 1.44 -16.22
C GLU A 12 -30.44 0.81 -15.33
N ALA A 13 -30.10 -0.28 -14.61
CA ALA A 13 -31.05 -0.96 -13.76
C ALA A 13 -31.43 -0.09 -12.55
N GLN A 14 -32.72 -0.04 -12.24
CA GLN A 14 -33.23 0.59 -11.03
C GLN A 14 -32.93 -0.30 -9.82
N ILE A 15 -32.11 0.21 -8.89
CA ILE A 15 -31.70 -0.45 -7.66
C ILE A 15 -32.47 0.16 -6.49
N ARG A 16 -33.22 -0.67 -5.77
CA ARG A 16 -33.84 -0.31 -4.50
C ARG A 16 -32.88 -0.60 -3.35
N ILE A 17 -32.57 0.43 -2.57
CA ILE A 17 -31.73 0.37 -1.37
C ILE A 17 -32.62 0.53 -0.14
N THR A 18 -32.72 -0.51 0.68
CA THR A 18 -33.51 -0.46 1.92
C THR A 18 -32.59 -0.27 3.11
N ILE A 19 -32.68 0.89 3.76
CA ILE A 19 -31.95 1.23 4.99
C ILE A 19 -32.83 0.90 6.18
N LYS A 20 -32.35 0.00 7.03
CA LYS A 20 -33.00 -0.38 8.29
C LYS A 20 -32.10 0.01 9.44
N LEU A 21 -32.68 0.62 10.47
CA LEU A 21 -31.99 0.78 11.75
C LEU A 21 -31.73 -0.61 12.31
N VAL A 22 -30.46 -0.93 12.59
CA VAL A 22 -30.05 -2.21 13.16
C VAL A 22 -29.84 -2.06 14.67
N ALA A 23 -29.01 -1.10 15.07
CA ALA A 23 -28.74 -0.77 16.46
C ALA A 23 -28.09 0.63 16.55
N ASP A 24 -28.10 1.19 17.75
CA ASP A 24 -27.30 2.37 18.08
C ASP A 24 -25.88 1.95 18.45
N LEU A 25 -24.89 2.71 17.96
CA LEU A 25 -23.49 2.53 18.26
C LEU A 25 -23.19 3.15 19.64
N THR A 26 -23.13 2.33 20.67
CA THR A 26 -22.96 2.76 22.07
C THR A 26 -21.49 2.72 22.51
N GLN A 27 -21.14 3.57 23.48
CA GLN A 27 -19.82 3.56 24.09
C GLN A 27 -19.59 2.24 24.83
N GLY A 28 -18.57 1.48 24.41
CA GLY A 28 -18.27 0.13 24.91
C GLY A 28 -18.37 -0.96 23.84
N ASP A 29 -19.06 -0.71 22.72
CA ASP A 29 -18.99 -1.60 21.56
C ASP A 29 -17.63 -1.49 20.86
N SER A 30 -17.04 -2.64 20.53
CA SER A 30 -15.86 -2.74 19.66
C SER A 30 -16.02 -2.01 18.32
N HIS A 31 -17.22 -2.00 17.73
CA HIS A 31 -17.51 -1.30 16.49
C HIS A 31 -17.38 0.22 16.62
N TYR A 32 -17.53 0.75 17.84
CA TYR A 32 -17.41 2.18 18.13
C TYR A 32 -16.00 2.68 17.87
N LEU A 33 -14.98 1.94 18.34
CA LEU A 33 -13.58 2.27 18.06
C LEU A 33 -13.21 2.04 16.60
N GLN A 34 -13.79 1.01 15.94
CA GLN A 34 -13.56 0.77 14.52
C GLN A 34 -14.03 1.94 13.66
N PHE A 35 -15.21 2.51 13.96
CA PHE A 35 -15.73 3.68 13.26
C PHE A 35 -14.77 4.87 13.32
N PHE A 36 -14.25 5.21 14.51
CA PHE A 36 -13.26 6.28 14.65
C PHE A 36 -11.95 5.97 13.90
N ASN A 37 -11.49 4.71 13.91
CA ASN A 37 -10.31 4.32 13.13
C ASN A 37 -10.53 4.53 11.63
N ILE A 38 -11.73 4.23 11.10
CA ILE A 38 -12.06 4.47 9.68
C ILE A 38 -12.03 5.97 9.37
N ILE A 39 -12.62 6.81 10.23
CA ILE A 39 -12.60 8.27 10.05
C ILE A 39 -11.16 8.78 10.06
N MET A 40 -10.36 8.41 11.06
CA MET A 40 -8.98 8.89 11.16
C MET A 40 -8.12 8.47 9.98
N ARG A 41 -8.27 7.24 9.48
CA ARG A 41 -7.58 6.79 8.26
C ARG A 41 -7.95 7.64 7.04
N LYS A 42 -9.23 8.04 6.91
CA LYS A 42 -9.65 8.97 5.84
C LYS A 42 -9.02 10.35 6.03
N CYS A 43 -9.00 10.89 7.24
CA CYS A 43 -8.35 12.17 7.55
C CYS A 43 -6.86 12.17 7.17
N LEU A 44 -6.10 11.13 7.57
CA LEU A 44 -4.69 11.00 7.21
C LEU A 44 -4.49 10.89 5.68
N GLY A 45 -5.41 10.21 4.98
CA GLY A 45 -5.42 10.19 3.52
C GLY A 45 -5.68 11.56 2.89
N HIS A 46 -6.59 12.37 3.45
CA HIS A 46 -6.86 13.73 2.99
C HIS A 46 -5.69 14.70 3.24
N LEU A 47 -4.85 14.43 4.26
CA LEU A 47 -3.57 15.11 4.46
C LEU A 47 -2.50 14.73 3.43
N LYS A 48 -2.83 13.87 2.47
CA LYS A 48 -1.93 13.37 1.42
C LYS A 48 -0.74 12.55 1.97
N LEU A 49 -0.90 11.97 3.16
CA LEU A 49 0.06 11.00 3.70
C LEU A 49 -0.12 9.64 3.00
N GLN A 50 0.97 8.92 2.82
CA GLN A 50 1.01 7.63 2.18
C GLN A 50 0.97 6.50 3.18
N LEU A 51 0.08 5.53 2.94
CA LEU A 51 0.00 4.32 3.75
C LEU A 51 1.13 3.36 3.35
N VAL A 52 2.13 3.21 4.22
CA VAL A 52 3.21 2.23 4.05
C VAL A 52 3.06 1.14 5.12
N GLY A 53 2.67 -0.06 4.70
CA GLY A 53 2.26 -1.12 5.61
C GLY A 53 0.99 -0.76 6.38
N ARG A 54 1.11 -0.42 7.67
CA ARG A 54 -0.03 -0.07 8.53
C ARG A 54 -0.10 1.40 8.95
N ASN A 55 0.95 2.17 8.67
CA ASN A 55 1.12 3.54 9.17
C ASN A 55 1.20 4.53 8.01
N PHE A 56 0.99 5.81 8.32
CA PHE A 56 0.97 6.90 7.34
C PHE A 56 2.26 7.72 7.44
N PHE A 57 2.89 7.96 6.29
CA PHE A 57 4.16 8.70 6.17
C PHE A 57 4.06 9.77 5.09
N ASP A 58 4.83 10.83 5.23
CA ASP A 58 4.94 11.90 4.26
C ASP A 58 6.16 11.68 3.35
N ALA A 59 5.91 11.13 2.17
CA ALA A 59 6.94 10.93 1.15
C ALA A 59 7.49 12.25 0.56
N ARG A 60 6.74 13.35 0.67
CA ARG A 60 7.14 14.66 0.13
C ARG A 60 8.12 15.36 1.06
N ALA A 61 7.99 15.12 2.36
CA ALA A 61 8.88 15.62 3.39
C ALA A 61 10.05 14.65 3.68
N LYS A 62 10.41 13.79 2.72
CA LYS A 62 11.50 12.83 2.87
C LYS A 62 12.84 13.53 3.07
N VAL A 63 13.70 12.90 3.87
CA VAL A 63 15.08 13.34 4.11
C VAL A 63 16.03 12.30 3.52
N ASP A 64 16.88 12.73 2.59
CA ASP A 64 17.88 11.86 1.98
C ASP A 64 19.13 11.75 2.87
N ILE A 65 19.59 10.51 3.09
CA ILE A 65 20.86 10.19 3.72
C ILE A 65 21.74 9.52 2.67
N ARG A 66 22.38 10.35 1.85
CA ARG A 66 23.06 9.94 0.60
C ARG A 66 24.25 9.04 0.87
N GLU A 67 24.94 9.23 1.99
CA GLU A 67 26.11 8.47 2.41
C GLU A 67 25.80 6.98 2.57
N PHE A 68 24.54 6.64 2.89
CA PHE A 68 24.09 5.27 3.11
C PHE A 68 23.04 4.81 2.09
N LYS A 69 22.74 5.63 1.08
CA LYS A 69 21.67 5.38 0.10
C LYS A 69 20.31 5.10 0.75
N LEU A 70 19.96 5.91 1.76
CA LEU A 70 18.70 5.78 2.48
C LEU A 70 17.85 7.05 2.34
N GLU A 71 16.54 6.89 2.44
CA GLU A 71 15.60 7.98 2.65
C GLU A 71 14.83 7.75 3.95
N LEU A 72 14.63 8.80 4.73
CA LEU A 72 13.77 8.80 5.90
C LEU A 72 12.48 9.53 5.57
N TRP A 73 11.36 8.83 5.70
CA TRP A 73 10.05 9.44 5.54
C TRP A 73 9.46 9.67 6.93
N PRO A 74 9.23 10.92 7.35
CA PRO A 74 8.55 11.20 8.61
C PRO A 74 7.10 10.74 8.52
N GLY A 75 6.51 10.35 9.65
CA GLY A 75 5.14 9.89 9.68
C GLY A 75 4.56 9.86 11.07
N TYR A 76 3.33 9.35 11.14
CA TYR A 76 2.55 9.32 12.36
C TYR A 76 1.99 7.92 12.60
N ILE A 77 2.14 7.45 13.83
CA ILE A 77 1.40 6.30 14.33
C ILE A 77 0.25 6.84 15.15
N THR A 78 -0.97 6.53 14.73
CA THR A 78 -2.18 6.92 15.46
C THR A 78 -2.84 5.69 16.09
N SER A 79 -3.20 5.78 17.36
CA SER A 79 -3.97 4.75 18.05
C SER A 79 -5.15 5.38 18.77
N ILE A 80 -6.36 4.92 18.46
CA ILE A 80 -7.59 5.36 19.12
C ILE A 80 -8.02 4.27 20.08
N ARG A 81 -8.16 4.62 21.36
CA ARG A 81 -8.59 3.69 22.41
C ARG A 81 -9.53 4.40 23.37
N GLN A 82 -10.36 3.60 24.04
CA GLN A 82 -11.07 4.07 25.22
C GLN A 82 -10.09 4.07 26.40
N HIS A 83 -10.01 5.20 27.09
CA HIS A 83 -9.25 5.36 28.31
C HIS A 83 -10.17 5.96 29.37
N GLU A 84 -10.41 5.20 30.43
CA GLU A 84 -11.43 5.48 31.44
C GLU A 84 -12.80 5.76 30.78
N MET A 85 -13.32 6.97 30.96
CA MET A 85 -14.63 7.40 30.48
C MET A 85 -14.58 8.12 29.12
N LYS A 86 -13.39 8.29 28.52
CA LYS A 86 -13.22 9.06 27.28
C LYS A 86 -12.55 8.25 26.18
N ILE A 87 -12.81 8.63 24.94
CA ILE A 87 -12.04 8.15 23.79
C ILE A 87 -10.89 9.12 23.59
N MET A 88 -9.69 8.56 23.53
CA MET A 88 -8.48 9.31 23.28
C MET A 88 -7.78 8.77 22.04
N MET A 89 -7.13 9.68 21.33
CA MET A 89 -6.23 9.36 20.23
C MET A 89 -4.81 9.72 20.65
N CYS A 90 -3.93 8.72 20.59
CA CYS A 90 -2.49 8.96 20.66
C CYS A 90 -1.97 9.17 19.24
N ALA A 91 -1.13 10.18 19.05
CA ALA A 91 -0.38 10.42 17.83
C ALA A 91 1.10 10.50 18.18
N GLU A 92 1.89 9.58 17.63
CA GLU A 92 3.33 9.48 17.86
C GLU A 92 4.08 9.75 16.56
N ILE A 93 5.19 10.48 16.65
CA ILE A 93 6.09 10.71 15.52
C ILE A 93 6.88 9.44 15.26
N THR A 94 6.91 8.99 14.02
CA THR A 94 7.69 7.84 13.58
C THR A 94 8.42 8.15 12.28
N HIS A 95 9.33 7.27 11.88
CA HIS A 95 10.07 7.39 10.63
C HIS A 95 10.10 6.05 9.91
N LYS A 96 9.88 6.08 8.60
CA LYS A 96 10.10 4.93 7.72
C LYS A 96 11.45 5.08 7.05
N VAL A 97 12.35 4.11 7.29
CA VAL A 97 13.61 3.99 6.57
C VAL A 97 13.34 3.28 5.25
N MET A 98 13.71 3.92 4.15
CA MET A 98 13.60 3.43 2.79
C MET A 98 15.01 3.30 2.20
N ARG A 99 15.26 2.24 1.44
CA ARG A 99 16.49 2.11 0.65
C ARG A 99 16.29 2.82 -0.69
N GLN A 100 17.34 3.49 -1.16
CA GLN A 100 17.38 4.07 -2.51
C GLN A 100 17.80 3.04 -3.56
N ASP A 101 18.54 2.00 -3.17
CA ASP A 101 18.85 0.89 -4.06
C ASP A 101 17.56 0.14 -4.44
N ASN A 102 17.37 -0.10 -5.73
CA ASN A 102 16.24 -0.85 -6.24
C ASN A 102 16.56 -2.37 -6.32
N VAL A 103 15.56 -3.16 -6.70
CA VAL A 103 15.71 -4.63 -6.79
C VAL A 103 16.71 -5.05 -7.88
N LEU A 104 16.85 -4.27 -8.96
CA LEU A 104 17.83 -4.53 -10.02
C LEU A 104 19.26 -4.26 -9.54
N ASP A 105 19.46 -3.25 -8.69
CA ASP A 105 20.75 -2.99 -8.05
C ASP A 105 21.16 -4.16 -7.15
N LEU A 106 20.22 -4.69 -6.35
CA LEU A 106 20.44 -5.89 -5.54
C LEU A 106 20.80 -7.11 -6.40
N LEU A 107 20.09 -7.32 -7.51
CA LEU A 107 20.38 -8.40 -8.44
C LEU A 107 21.80 -8.29 -9.03
N SER A 108 22.19 -7.07 -9.40
CA SER A 108 23.51 -6.78 -9.96
C SER A 108 24.62 -7.00 -8.92
N GLU A 109 24.37 -6.62 -7.66
CA GLU A 109 25.31 -6.87 -6.57
C GLU A 109 25.49 -8.36 -6.30
N CYS A 110 24.41 -9.14 -6.28
CA CYS A 110 24.49 -10.59 -6.13
C CYS A 110 25.29 -11.24 -7.26
N HIS A 111 25.14 -10.76 -8.50
CA HIS A 111 25.94 -11.21 -9.65
C HIS A 111 27.42 -10.87 -9.51
N ARG A 112 27.76 -9.71 -8.96
CA ARG A 112 29.15 -9.28 -8.77
C ARG A 112 29.85 -10.03 -7.63
N GLN A 113 29.14 -10.31 -6.55
CA GLN A 113 29.72 -10.93 -5.34
C GLN A 113 29.74 -12.47 -5.38
N SER A 114 28.79 -13.10 -6.08
CA SER A 114 28.65 -14.57 -6.08
C SER A 114 29.26 -15.18 -7.33
N GLY A 115 30.41 -15.85 -7.20
CA GLY A 115 31.08 -16.50 -8.32
C GLY A 115 30.38 -17.77 -8.85
N ASN A 116 29.74 -18.56 -7.98
CA ASN A 116 29.21 -19.87 -8.36
C ASN A 116 27.68 -19.94 -8.53
N ASP A 117 26.88 -19.13 -7.81
CA ASP A 117 25.41 -19.21 -7.86
C ASP A 117 24.71 -17.87 -7.50
N PRO A 118 24.76 -16.86 -8.38
CA PRO A 118 24.19 -15.55 -8.11
C PRO A 118 22.67 -15.55 -8.02
N ARG A 119 21.99 -16.48 -8.73
CA ARG A 119 20.52 -16.57 -8.73
C ARG A 119 19.99 -16.99 -7.37
N ASN A 120 20.57 -18.04 -6.79
CA ASN A 120 20.15 -18.52 -5.47
C ASN A 120 20.48 -17.52 -4.35
N THR A 121 21.65 -16.85 -4.44
CA THR A 121 21.96 -15.75 -3.51
C THR A 121 20.92 -14.64 -3.58
N PHE A 122 20.51 -14.25 -4.80
CA PHE A 122 19.48 -13.24 -4.99
C PHE A 122 18.12 -13.68 -4.44
N VAL A 123 17.66 -14.90 -4.77
CA VAL A 123 16.39 -15.46 -4.27
C VAL A 123 16.35 -15.45 -2.74
N LYS A 124 17.43 -15.91 -2.09
CA LYS A 124 17.55 -15.90 -0.61
C LYS A 124 17.50 -14.49 -0.01
N ALA A 125 18.00 -13.49 -0.72
CA ALA A 125 18.00 -12.11 -0.25
C ALA A 125 16.64 -11.41 -0.46
N ILE A 126 15.96 -11.68 -1.57
CA ILE A 126 14.77 -10.92 -1.98
C ILE A 126 13.45 -11.56 -1.53
N VAL A 127 13.34 -12.89 -1.52
CA VAL A 127 12.09 -13.57 -1.16
C VAL A 127 11.75 -13.33 0.32
N GLY A 128 10.50 -12.97 0.58
CA GLY A 128 10.01 -12.56 1.90
C GLY A 128 10.18 -11.06 2.19
N SER A 129 10.97 -10.33 1.39
CA SER A 129 11.11 -8.89 1.53
C SER A 129 9.87 -8.14 1.03
N VAL A 130 9.63 -6.96 1.59
CA VAL A 130 8.57 -6.04 1.16
C VAL A 130 9.19 -4.92 0.33
N VAL A 131 8.75 -4.78 -0.91
CA VAL A 131 9.16 -3.72 -1.84
C VAL A 131 8.09 -2.67 -1.96
N LEU A 132 8.50 -1.43 -2.22
CA LEU A 132 7.62 -0.31 -2.54
C LEU A 132 7.76 0.00 -4.03
N THR A 133 6.65 0.13 -4.74
CA THR A 133 6.63 0.65 -6.11
C THR A 133 6.49 2.16 -6.07
N ASP A 134 7.49 2.88 -6.60
CA ASP A 134 7.59 4.35 -6.57
C ASP A 134 6.42 5.06 -7.30
N TYR A 135 5.95 4.50 -8.41
CA TYR A 135 4.91 5.08 -9.26
C TYR A 135 3.52 5.17 -8.59
N ASN A 136 3.23 4.34 -7.59
CA ASN A 136 1.93 4.37 -6.88
C ASN A 136 2.04 4.23 -5.36
N ASN A 137 3.26 4.15 -4.82
CA ASN A 137 3.59 3.96 -3.41
C ASN A 137 2.86 2.78 -2.75
N ARG A 138 2.64 1.71 -3.50
CA ARG A 138 2.11 0.44 -2.98
C ARG A 138 3.24 -0.48 -2.56
N THR A 139 3.01 -1.19 -1.46
CA THR A 139 3.94 -2.19 -0.96
C THR A 139 3.51 -3.60 -1.33
N TYR A 140 4.44 -4.42 -1.79
CA TYR A 140 4.21 -5.83 -2.11
C TYR A 140 5.24 -6.70 -1.41
N ARG A 141 4.83 -7.88 -0.93
CA ARG A 141 5.76 -8.91 -0.46
C ARG A 141 6.17 -9.76 -1.66
N ILE A 142 7.46 -9.98 -1.84
CA ILE A 142 7.98 -10.86 -2.90
C ILE A 142 7.94 -12.29 -2.37
N ASP A 143 7.13 -13.13 -3.00
CA ASP A 143 7.00 -14.55 -2.61
C ASP A 143 7.87 -15.48 -3.46
N ASP A 144 8.15 -15.11 -4.72
CA ASP A 144 9.03 -15.86 -5.61
C ASP A 144 9.61 -14.96 -6.72
N VAL A 145 10.57 -15.49 -7.49
CA VAL A 145 11.19 -14.87 -8.66
C VAL A 145 11.09 -15.80 -9.86
N ASP A 146 10.31 -15.38 -10.86
CA ASP A 146 10.22 -16.08 -12.15
C ASP A 146 11.36 -15.63 -13.07
N TRP A 147 12.24 -16.56 -13.44
CA TRP A 147 13.42 -16.31 -14.29
C TRP A 147 13.14 -16.46 -15.78
N ASP A 148 11.99 -17.04 -16.15
CA ASP A 148 11.57 -17.24 -17.53
C ASP A 148 10.73 -16.05 -18.04
N VAL A 149 10.25 -15.20 -17.12
CA VAL A 149 9.51 -13.99 -17.43
C VAL A 149 10.45 -12.78 -17.50
N THR A 150 10.27 -11.98 -18.55
CA THR A 150 11.04 -10.76 -18.80
C THR A 150 10.11 -9.56 -18.97
N PRO A 151 10.61 -8.32 -18.93
CA PRO A 151 9.78 -7.15 -19.22
C PRO A 151 9.14 -7.16 -20.63
N ALA A 152 9.64 -7.97 -21.55
CA ALA A 152 9.06 -8.17 -22.89
C ALA A 152 7.95 -9.23 -22.92
N SER A 153 7.81 -10.05 -21.87
CA SER A 153 6.73 -11.03 -21.72
C SER A 153 5.38 -10.31 -21.58
N THR A 154 4.29 -11.00 -21.95
CA THR A 154 2.94 -10.43 -21.99
C THR A 154 2.02 -11.02 -20.93
N PHE A 155 1.01 -10.25 -20.55
CA PHE A 155 -0.04 -10.68 -19.62
C PHE A 155 -1.41 -10.18 -20.10
N PRO A 156 -2.50 -10.88 -19.74
CA PRO A 156 -3.86 -10.45 -20.10
C PRO A 156 -4.33 -9.29 -19.23
N LEU A 157 -4.85 -8.24 -19.87
CA LEU A 157 -5.59 -7.14 -19.24
C LEU A 157 -7.00 -7.60 -18.86
N LYS A 158 -7.66 -6.86 -17.97
CA LYS A 158 -9.05 -7.11 -17.56
C LYS A 158 -10.04 -7.12 -18.72
N GLU A 159 -9.75 -6.37 -19.77
CA GLU A 159 -10.57 -6.23 -20.98
C GLU A 159 -10.29 -7.33 -22.02
N GLY A 160 -9.41 -8.29 -21.71
CA GLY A 160 -9.07 -9.43 -22.57
C GLY A 160 -7.94 -9.20 -23.58
N ALA A 161 -7.51 -7.94 -23.77
CA ALA A 161 -6.32 -7.63 -24.56
C ALA A 161 -5.04 -8.09 -23.85
N THR A 162 -4.01 -8.50 -24.59
CA THR A 162 -2.68 -8.81 -24.02
C THR A 162 -1.70 -7.67 -24.25
N ILE A 163 -0.90 -7.35 -23.25
CA ILE A 163 0.11 -6.29 -23.31
C ILE A 163 1.42 -6.78 -22.66
N SER A 164 2.56 -6.28 -23.11
CA SER A 164 3.84 -6.55 -22.45
C SER A 164 3.98 -5.76 -21.16
N TYR A 165 4.80 -6.23 -20.21
CA TYR A 165 5.06 -5.47 -18.98
C TYR A 165 5.66 -4.10 -19.27
N LYS A 166 6.63 -4.01 -20.19
CA LYS A 166 7.25 -2.73 -20.57
C LYS A 166 6.21 -1.75 -21.14
N ASP A 167 5.34 -2.19 -22.05
CA ASP A 167 4.40 -1.31 -22.74
C ASP A 167 3.29 -0.87 -21.79
N TYR A 168 2.85 -1.77 -20.90
CA TYR A 168 1.88 -1.44 -19.85
C TYR A 168 2.37 -0.32 -18.94
N TYR A 169 3.60 -0.44 -18.42
CA TYR A 169 4.15 0.60 -17.53
C TYR A 169 4.53 1.88 -18.29
N SER A 170 4.91 1.81 -19.57
CA SER A 170 5.11 3.02 -20.39
C SER A 170 3.81 3.77 -20.69
N GLN A 171 2.67 3.08 -20.83
CA GLN A 171 1.36 3.71 -21.06
C GLN A 171 0.69 4.20 -19.77
N ALA A 172 0.90 3.49 -18.66
CA ALA A 172 0.27 3.79 -17.37
C ALA A 172 1.04 4.82 -16.53
N SER A 173 2.28 5.15 -16.90
CA SER A 173 3.04 6.19 -16.23
C SER A 173 2.52 7.57 -16.65
N PRO A 174 2.07 8.42 -15.72
CA PRO A 174 1.65 9.80 -16.01
C PRO A 174 2.81 10.68 -16.45
#